data_AF-A0A1D8GLU3-F1
#
_entry.id   AF-A0A1D8GLU3-F1
#
_cell.length_a   1.000
_cell.length_b   1.000
_cell.length_c   1.000
_cell.angle_alpha   90.00
_cell.angle_beta   90.00
_cell.angle_gamma   90.00
#
_symmetry.space_group_name_H-M   'P 1'
#
loop_
_entity.id
_entity.type
_entity.pdbx_description
1 polymer ?
#
loop_
_entity_poly.entity_id
_entity_poly.type
_entity_poly.pdbx_seq_one_letter_code
_entity_poly.pdbx_strand_id
1 'polypeptide(L)'
;MKNKITDVEGAKSLAKQGFYASMVISGMTTLMIILGVAGLQLFDIGLSGFIDVAAFLAIGFGIRKMSRIASVLGFSLYIIEKIIMMIDYGPKVDFMMIVFCTAFINSIRGTFAYHKLKKLPEDVGIEM
;
A
#
# COMPACT_ATOMS: atom_id res chain seq x y z
N MET A 1 23.29 -3.09 -5.11
CA MET A 1 23.21 -2.03 -4.08
C MET A 1 22.66 -2.63 -2.79
N LYS A 2 23.52 -2.89 -1.79
CA LYS A 2 23.12 -3.43 -0.48
C LYS A 2 22.44 -2.32 0.33
N ASN A 3 21.13 -2.16 0.21
CA ASN A 3 20.36 -1.40 1.21
C ASN A 3 20.19 -2.26 2.45
N LYS A 4 21.24 -2.35 3.27
CA LYS A 4 21.15 -2.88 4.62
C LYS A 4 20.28 -1.87 5.37
N ILE A 5 19.08 -2.28 5.78
CA ILE A 5 18.21 -1.49 6.65
C ILE A 5 18.91 -1.51 8.00
N THR A 6 19.83 -0.58 8.21
CA THR A 6 20.70 -0.50 9.39
C THR A 6 20.02 0.17 10.56
N ASP A 7 18.91 0.87 10.32
CA ASP A 7 18.19 1.60 11.35
C ASP A 7 16.68 1.40 11.29
N VAL A 8 16.06 1.48 12.48
CA VAL A 8 14.62 1.36 12.71
C VAL A 8 13.86 2.48 11.99
N GLU A 9 14.41 3.69 11.88
CA GLU A 9 13.77 4.78 11.15
C GLU A 9 13.74 4.51 9.64
N GLY A 10 14.82 3.94 9.10
CA GLY A 10 14.87 3.48 7.71
C GLY A 10 13.79 2.42 7.41
N ALA A 11 13.61 1.45 8.31
CA ALA A 11 12.55 0.45 8.20
C ALA A 11 11.15 1.08 8.23
N LYS A 12 10.92 2.05 9.13
CA LYS A 12 9.65 2.78 9.23
C LYS A 12 9.38 3.64 7.99
N SER A 13 10.39 4.29 7.44
CA SER A 13 10.27 5.12 6.24
C SER A 13 9.82 4.28 5.04
N LEU A 14 10.42 3.11 4.84
CA LEU A 14 10.01 2.16 3.82
C LEU A 14 8.58 1.64 4.04
N ALA A 15 8.23 1.30 5.29
CA ALA A 15 6.87 0.88 5.65
C ALA A 15 5.82 1.95 5.30
N LYS A 16 6.11 3.23 5.59
CA LYS A 16 5.22 4.37 5.32
C LYS A 16 4.90 4.57 3.84
N GLN A 17 5.74 4.13 2.91
CA GLN A 17 5.43 4.23 1.47
C GLN A 17 4.12 3.52 1.11
N GLY A 18 3.86 2.34 1.69
CA GLY A 18 2.59 1.63 1.51
C GLY A 18 1.39 2.32 2.16
N PHE A 19 1.61 3.08 3.24
CA PHE A 19 0.56 3.93 3.83
C PHE A 19 0.18 5.05 2.88
N TYR A 20 1.15 5.81 2.36
CA TYR A 20 0.87 6.88 1.40
C TYR A 20 0.23 6.35 0.12
N ALA A 21 0.70 5.21 -0.39
CA ALA A 21 0.07 4.54 -1.53
C ALA A 21 -1.42 4.22 -1.26
N SER A 22 -1.72 3.61 -0.11
CA SER A 22 -3.11 3.28 0.27
C SER A 22 -3.99 4.53 0.38
N MET A 23 -3.47 5.62 0.96
CA MET A 23 -4.21 6.89 1.09
C MET A 23 -4.48 7.53 -0.27
N VAL A 24 -3.50 7.52 -1.18
CA VAL A 24 -3.68 8.04 -2.55
C VAL A 24 -4.71 7.21 -3.30
N ILE A 25 -4.64 5.87 -3.23
CA ILE A 25 -5.62 4.98 -3.86
C ILE A 25 -7.03 5.26 -3.32
N SER A 26 -7.21 5.27 -1.99
CA SER A 26 -8.53 5.55 -1.40
C SER A 26 -9.05 6.96 -1.75
N GLY A 27 -8.16 7.95 -1.82
CA GLY A 27 -8.53 9.32 -2.20
C GLY A 27 -8.97 9.42 -3.65
N MET A 28 -8.25 8.76 -4.55
CA MET A 28 -8.61 8.67 -5.97
C MET A 28 -9.93 7.93 -6.17
N THR A 29 -10.12 6.77 -5.54
CA THR A 29 -11.37 6.01 -5.63
C THR A 29 -12.54 6.82 -5.10
N THR A 30 -12.37 7.51 -3.96
CA THR A 30 -13.41 8.41 -3.42
C THR A 30 -13.76 9.52 -4.40
N LEU A 31 -12.75 10.14 -5.02
CA LEU A 31 -12.95 11.19 -6.02
C LEU A 31 -13.72 10.66 -7.23
N MET A 32 -13.39 9.46 -7.71
CA MET A 32 -14.11 8.81 -8.81
C MET A 32 -15.58 8.52 -8.46
N ILE A 33 -15.86 8.05 -7.24
CA ILE A 33 -17.24 7.85 -6.76
C ILE A 33 -18.03 9.16 -6.77
N ILE A 34 -17.43 10.25 -6.26
CA ILE A 34 -18.08 11.57 -6.22
C ILE A 34 -18.40 12.06 -7.63
N LEU A 35 -17.47 11.91 -8.59
CA LEU A 35 -17.71 12.28 -9.99
C LEU A 35 -18.80 11.41 -10.64
N GLY A 36 -18.84 10.12 -10.32
CA GLY A 36 -19.90 9.21 -10.77
C GLY A 36 -21.28 9.64 -10.29
N VAL A 37 -21.41 10.01 -9.01
CA VAL A 37 -22.67 10.54 -8.43
C VAL A 37 -23.05 11.89 -9.04
N ALA A 38 -22.07 12.71 -9.44
CA ALA A 38 -22.30 13.98 -10.12
C ALA A 38 -22.74 13.83 -11.61
N GLY A 39 -22.88 12.59 -12.10
CA GLY A 39 -23.37 12.29 -13.46
C GLY A 39 -22.28 12.10 -14.51
N LEU A 40 -20.99 12.17 -14.12
CA LEU A 40 -19.86 11.82 -14.99
C LEU A 40 -19.57 10.33 -14.80
N GLN A 41 -20.33 9.47 -15.49
CA GLN A 41 -20.12 8.02 -15.51
C GLN A 41 -18.85 7.66 -16.30
N LEU A 42 -17.69 7.89 -15.69
CA LEU A 42 -16.39 7.50 -16.26
C LEU A 42 -16.11 6.00 -16.08
N PHE A 43 -16.63 5.40 -15.00
CA PHE A 43 -16.47 3.99 -14.64
C PHE A 43 -17.72 3.50 -13.90
N ASP A 44 -18.05 2.21 -13.99
CA ASP A 44 -19.16 1.57 -13.27
C ASP A 44 -18.83 1.34 -11.79
N ILE A 45 -18.39 2.42 -11.12
CA ILE A 45 -18.00 2.40 -9.70
C ILE A 45 -19.27 2.66 -8.90
N GLY A 46 -19.99 1.57 -8.60
CA GLY A 46 -21.15 1.59 -7.72
C GLY A 46 -20.79 1.76 -6.24
N LEU A 47 -21.76 1.46 -5.37
CA LEU A 47 -21.59 1.43 -3.90
C LEU A 47 -20.44 0.53 -3.43
N SER A 48 -20.02 -0.45 -4.25
CA SER A 48 -18.85 -1.30 -4.00
C SER A 48 -17.56 -0.50 -3.82
N GLY A 49 -17.40 0.64 -4.50
CA GLY A 49 -16.20 1.47 -4.37
C GLY A 49 -15.99 2.03 -2.96
N PHE A 50 -17.05 2.21 -2.17
CA PHE A 50 -16.91 2.60 -0.75
C PHE A 50 -16.28 1.50 0.10
N ILE A 51 -16.51 0.23 -0.27
CA ILE A 51 -15.91 -0.93 0.41
C ILE A 51 -14.41 -0.92 0.15
N ASP A 52 -13.98 -0.67 -1.10
CA ASP A 52 -12.56 -0.59 -1.47
C ASP A 52 -11.87 0.58 -0.75
N VAL A 53 -12.51 1.75 -0.72
CA VAL A 53 -12.02 2.91 0.06
C VAL A 53 -11.84 2.54 1.52
N ALA A 54 -12.85 1.94 2.16
CA ALA A 54 -12.77 1.52 3.55
C ALA A 54 -11.66 0.48 3.78
N ALA A 55 -11.49 -0.48 2.86
CA ALA A 55 -10.45 -1.50 2.91
C ALA A 55 -9.05 -0.87 2.84
N PHE A 56 -8.79 0.03 1.90
CA PHE A 56 -7.50 0.71 1.80
C PHE A 56 -7.21 1.64 2.97
N LEU A 57 -8.23 2.31 3.53
CA LEU A 57 -8.06 3.10 4.75
C LEU A 57 -7.70 2.21 5.94
N ALA A 58 -8.37 1.06 6.11
CA ALA A 58 -8.08 0.10 7.16
C ALA A 58 -6.66 -0.50 7.02
N ILE A 59 -6.27 -0.83 5.79
CA ILE A 59 -4.92 -1.30 5.43
C ILE A 59 -3.89 -0.23 5.74
N GLY A 60 -4.11 1.02 5.31
CA GLY A 60 -3.23 2.15 5.61
C GLY A 60 -3.03 2.31 7.11
N PHE A 61 -4.11 2.25 7.89
CA PHE A 61 -4.02 2.30 9.35
C PHE A 61 -3.23 1.12 9.93
N GLY A 62 -3.41 -0.09 9.38
CA GLY A 62 -2.62 -1.27 9.74
C GLY A 62 -1.13 -1.13 9.43
N ILE A 63 -0.78 -0.58 8.27
CA ILE A 63 0.61 -0.28 7.87
C ILE A 63 1.20 0.78 8.80
N ARG A 64 0.42 1.78 9.22
CA ARG A 64 0.85 2.80 10.20
C ARG A 64 1.22 2.17 11.55
N LYS A 65 0.54 1.10 11.94
CA LYS A 65 0.88 0.27 13.12
C LYS A 65 2.01 -0.75 12.84
N MET A 66 2.70 -0.64 11.71
CA MET A 66 3.77 -1.55 11.26
C MET A 66 3.30 -3.00 11.05
N SER A 67 1.99 -3.25 10.87
CA SER A 67 1.47 -4.61 10.73
C SER A 67 1.97 -5.28 9.44
N ARG A 68 2.69 -6.40 9.58
CA ARG A 68 3.16 -7.24 8.46
C ARG A 68 1.99 -7.73 7.60
N ILE A 69 0.90 -8.12 8.25
CA ILE A 69 -0.31 -8.63 7.57
C ILE A 69 -0.95 -7.51 6.75
N ALA A 70 -1.04 -6.30 7.29
CA ALA A 70 -1.63 -5.16 6.58
C ALA A 70 -0.87 -4.80 5.30
N SER A 71 0.48 -4.80 5.33
CA SER A 71 1.28 -4.53 4.12
C SER A 71 1.06 -5.58 3.02
N VAL A 72 0.95 -6.86 3.40
CA VAL A 72 0.69 -7.95 2.45
C VAL A 72 -0.73 -7.88 1.89
N LEU A 73 -1.73 -7.62 2.76
CA LEU A 73 -3.11 -7.44 2.33
C LEU A 73 -3.27 -6.23 1.40
N GLY A 74 -2.60 -5.11 1.70
CA GLY A 74 -2.59 -3.92 0.84
C GLY A 74 -2.08 -4.19 -0.57
N PHE A 75 -0.95 -4.89 -0.67
CA PHE A 75 -0.42 -5.28 -1.97
C PHE A 75 -1.36 -6.26 -2.69
N SER A 76 -1.88 -7.25 -1.98
CA SER A 76 -2.74 -8.28 -2.57
C SER A 76 -4.05 -7.69 -3.10
N LEU A 77 -4.70 -6.84 -2.30
CA LEU A 77 -5.93 -6.14 -2.69
C LEU A 77 -5.69 -5.27 -3.93
N TYR A 78 -4.59 -4.51 -3.94
CA TYR A 78 -4.22 -3.69 -5.09
C TYR A 78 -4.04 -4.48 -6.39
N ILE A 79 -3.38 -5.64 -6.31
CA ILE A 79 -3.19 -6.52 -7.47
C ILE A 79 -4.53 -7.10 -7.93
N ILE A 80 -5.39 -7.53 -7.01
CA ILE A 80 -6.72 -8.04 -7.33
C ILE A 80 -7.54 -6.99 -8.07
N GLU A 81 -7.59 -5.75 -7.56
CA GLU A 81 -8.30 -4.66 -8.23
C GLU A 81 -7.73 -4.35 -9.62
N LYS A 82 -6.40 -4.35 -9.77
CA LYS A 82 -5.78 -4.16 -11.08
C LYS A 82 -6.12 -5.28 -12.05
N ILE A 83 -6.17 -6.53 -11.61
CA ILE A 83 -6.60 -7.66 -12.44
C ILE A 83 -8.06 -7.50 -12.86
N ILE A 84 -8.95 -7.14 -11.92
CA ILE A 84 -10.37 -6.88 -12.23
C ILE A 84 -10.49 -5.77 -13.28
N MET A 85 -9.81 -4.64 -13.11
CA MET A 85 -9.80 -3.57 -14.11
C MET A 85 -9.28 -4.04 -15.48
N MET A 86 -8.28 -4.92 -15.52
CA MET A 86 -7.75 -5.46 -16.77
C MET A 86 -8.74 -6.42 -17.46
N ILE A 87 -9.57 -7.13 -16.69
CA ILE A 87 -10.62 -7.99 -17.22
C ILE A 87 -11.76 -7.14 -17.81
N ASP A 88 -12.20 -6.10 -17.09
CA ASP A 88 -13.35 -5.29 -17.48
C ASP A 88 -13.04 -4.30 -18.62
N TYR A 89 -11.84 -3.70 -18.62
CA TYR A 89 -11.47 -2.61 -19.52
C TYR A 89 -10.26 -2.93 -20.43
N GLY A 90 -9.73 -4.14 -20.34
CA GLY A 90 -8.56 -4.61 -21.09
C GLY A 90 -7.21 -4.34 -20.40
N PRO A 91 -6.15 -5.06 -20.79
CA PRO A 91 -4.84 -4.95 -20.16
C PRO A 91 -4.22 -3.57 -20.40
N LYS A 92 -4.02 -2.82 -19.32
CA LYS A 92 -3.32 -1.53 -19.33
C LYS A 92 -2.33 -1.47 -18.18
N VAL A 93 -1.05 -1.36 -18.50
CA VAL A 93 -0.01 -1.06 -17.52
C VAL A 93 0.16 0.45 -17.49
N ASP A 94 -0.27 1.08 -16.40
CA ASP A 94 -0.06 2.51 -16.17
C ASP A 94 1.18 2.75 -15.29
N PHE A 95 1.75 3.95 -15.40
CA PHE A 95 2.92 4.35 -14.59
C PHE A 95 2.62 4.26 -13.08
N MET A 96 1.39 4.58 -12.68
CA MET A 96 0.95 4.52 -11.28
C MET A 96 0.97 3.09 -10.71
N MET A 97 0.75 2.09 -11.54
CA MET A 97 0.82 0.68 -11.16
C MET A 97 2.22 0.30 -10.74
N ILE A 98 3.23 0.72 -11.50
CA ILE A 98 4.63 0.46 -11.16
C ILE A 98 4.98 1.19 -9.85
N VAL A 99 4.53 2.43 -9.69
CA VAL A 99 4.77 3.23 -8.48
C VAL A 99 4.11 2.60 -7.25
N PHE A 100 2.84 2.19 -7.32
CA PHE A 100 2.16 1.58 -6.17
C PHE A 100 2.70 0.18 -5.87
N CYS A 101 3.00 -0.64 -6.87
CA CYS A 101 3.64 -1.93 -6.66
C CYS A 101 4.99 -1.78 -5.93
N THR A 102 5.83 -0.84 -6.37
CA THR A 102 7.12 -0.62 -5.70
C THR A 102 6.95 -0.07 -4.28
N ALA A 103 5.98 0.83 -4.05
CA ALA A 103 5.66 1.35 -2.72
C ALA A 103 5.17 0.24 -1.76
N PHE A 104 4.29 -0.65 -2.22
CA PHE A 104 3.80 -1.77 -1.42
C PHE A 104 4.89 -2.82 -1.16
N ILE A 105 5.73 -3.15 -2.15
CA ILE A 105 6.88 -4.04 -1.98
C ILE A 105 7.85 -3.46 -0.94
N ASN A 106 8.15 -2.17 -1.02
CA ASN A 106 8.96 -1.48 -0.03
C ASN A 106 8.30 -1.49 1.35
N SER A 107 6.98 -1.35 1.41
CA SER A 107 6.23 -1.42 2.67
C SER A 107 6.33 -2.80 3.33
N ILE A 108 6.19 -3.88 2.56
CA ILE A 108 6.37 -5.27 3.04
C ILE A 108 7.80 -5.44 3.57
N ARG A 109 8.82 -5.02 2.81
CA ARG A 109 10.22 -5.12 3.25
C ARG A 109 10.48 -4.29 4.51
N GLY A 110 9.91 -3.10 4.61
CA GLY A 110 10.03 -2.20 5.76
C GLY A 110 9.39 -2.77 7.03
N THR A 111 8.16 -3.30 6.95
CA THR A 111 7.46 -3.88 8.12
C THR A 111 8.13 -5.15 8.63
N PHE A 112 8.64 -6.00 7.73
CA PHE A 112 9.42 -7.18 8.11
C PHE A 112 10.76 -6.81 8.74
N ALA A 113 11.49 -5.84 8.17
CA ALA A 113 12.74 -5.35 8.73
C ALA A 113 12.54 -4.72 10.11
N TYR A 114 11.48 -3.93 10.30
CA TYR A 114 11.13 -3.34 11.60
C TYR A 114 10.96 -4.41 12.68
N HIS A 115 10.25 -5.50 12.38
CA HIS A 115 10.06 -6.60 13.33
C HIS A 115 11.35 -7.38 13.61
N LYS A 116 12.23 -7.51 12.61
CA LYS A 116 13.53 -8.14 12.77
C LYS A 116 14.44 -7.30 13.67
N LEU A 117 14.52 -5.99 13.41
CA LEU A 117 15.34 -5.06 14.19
C LEU A 117 14.83 -4.92 15.63
N LYS A 118 13.51 -4.86 15.84
CA LYS A 118 12.91 -4.80 17.19
C LYS A 118 13.18 -6.06 18.04
N LYS A 119 13.51 -7.20 17.40
CA LYS A 119 13.86 -8.45 18.09
C LYS A 119 15.36 -8.58 18.39
N LEU A 120 16.22 -7.71 17.84
CA LEU A 120 17.64 -7.74 18.16
C LEU A 120 17.84 -7.17 19.57
N PRO A 121 18.57 -7.87 20.45
CA PRO A 121 18.87 -7.37 21.78
C PRO A 121 19.82 -6.16 21.67
N GLU A 122 19.64 -5.22 22.60
CA GLU A 122 20.25 -3.87 22.62
C GLU A 122 21.79 -3.90 22.76
N ASP A 123 22.37 -5.06 23.07
CA ASP A 123 23.77 -5.34 23.37
C ASP A 123 24.65 -5.64 22.15
N VAL A 124 24.08 -5.88 20.97
CA VAL A 124 24.84 -6.15 19.72
C VAL A 124 25.04 -4.88 18.86
N GLY A 125 24.57 -3.72 19.34
CA GLY A 125 24.50 -2.47 18.57
C GLY A 125 25.73 -1.55 18.63
N ILE A 126 26.78 -1.90 19.38
CA ILE A 126 27.98 -1.04 19.54
C ILE A 126 29.23 -1.65 18.87
N GLU A 127 29.13 -2.45 17.80
CA GLU A 127 30.33 -2.85 17.01
C GLU A 127 30.05 -3.06 15.50
N MET A 128 29.22 -2.22 14.87
CA MET A 128 29.13 -2.17 13.39
C MET A 128 29.00 -0.74 12.88
#